data_AF-A0A8X7BY63-F1
#
_entry.id   AF-A0A8X7BY63-F1
#
_cell.length_a   1.000
_cell.length_b   1.000
_cell.length_c   1.000
_cell.angle_alpha   90.00
_cell.angle_beta   90.00
_cell.angle_gamma   90.00
#
_symmetry.space_group_name_H-M   'P 1'
#
loop_
_entity.id
_entity.type
_entity.pdbx_description
1 polymer ?
#
loop_
_entity_poly.entity_id
_entity_poly.type
_entity_poly.pdbx_seq_one_letter_code
_entity_poly.pdbx_strand_id
1 'polypeptide(L)'
;MRGNVLNKSRCGRLHKLSDRDARALVRKGKKNPKISAPKLADQIATASGKKVHPETVRRILRSGGYNGRVSRNKPFISSVNQQKRLDFASAHVDKDFDF
;
A
#
# COMPACT_ATOMS: atom_id res chain seq x y z
N MET A 1 14.31 22.95 43.43
CA MET A 1 14.13 21.91 42.38
C MET A 1 15.51 21.39 41.99
N ARG A 2 15.80 20.09 42.13
CA ARG A 2 17.09 19.51 41.72
C ARG A 2 17.14 19.41 40.20
N GLY A 3 18.08 20.10 39.56
CA GLY A 3 18.34 19.97 38.13
C GLY A 3 18.94 18.61 37.82
N ASN A 4 18.41 17.92 36.83
CA ASN A 4 18.89 16.59 36.42
C ASN A 4 19.82 16.74 35.20
N VAL A 5 21.05 16.23 35.28
CA VAL A 5 22.13 16.38 34.27
C VAL A 5 22.09 15.28 33.19
N LEU A 6 21.06 14.42 33.21
CA LEU A 6 20.94 13.32 32.25
C LEU A 6 20.70 13.85 30.82
N ASN A 7 21.60 13.47 29.90
CA ASN A 7 21.51 13.80 28.50
C ASN A 7 20.38 12.98 27.83
N LYS A 8 19.27 13.61 27.48
CA LYS A 8 18.16 12.95 26.77
C LYS A 8 18.55 12.69 25.32
N SER A 9 18.10 11.57 24.77
CA SER A 9 18.22 11.30 23.33
C SER A 9 17.57 12.45 22.53
N ARG A 10 18.29 12.99 21.54
CA ARG A 10 17.75 14.04 20.66
C ARG A 10 16.55 13.49 19.89
N CYS A 11 15.42 14.21 19.89
CA CYS A 11 14.34 13.90 18.96
C CYS A 11 14.74 14.40 17.56
N GLY A 12 14.56 13.55 16.56
CA GLY A 12 14.76 13.94 15.17
C GLY A 12 13.71 14.96 14.71
N ARG A 13 13.82 15.39 13.46
CA ARG A 13 12.84 16.29 12.84
C ARG A 13 11.47 15.60 12.74
N LEU A 14 10.43 16.28 13.20
CA LEU A 14 9.04 15.81 13.07
C LEU A 14 8.62 15.69 11.60
N HIS A 15 7.76 14.71 11.30
CA HIS A 15 7.16 14.54 9.98
C HIS A 15 6.17 15.67 9.67
N LYS A 16 6.13 16.12 8.41
CA LYS A 16 5.16 17.12 7.95
C LYS A 16 3.72 16.58 7.94
N LEU A 17 3.57 15.29 7.65
CA LEU A 17 2.28 14.59 7.65
C LEU A 17 2.05 13.95 9.03
N SER A 18 0.80 13.99 9.48
CA SER A 18 0.38 13.28 10.70
C SER A 18 0.18 11.79 10.43
N ASP A 19 0.13 10.97 11.48
CA ASP A 19 -0.18 9.55 11.36
C ASP A 19 -1.57 9.30 10.76
N ARG A 20 -2.50 10.24 10.93
CA ARG A 20 -3.82 10.20 10.27
C ARG A 20 -3.68 10.39 8.76
N ASP A 21 -2.87 11.37 8.34
CA ASP A 21 -2.61 11.63 6.92
C ASP A 21 -1.92 10.43 6.27
N ALA A 22 -0.92 9.85 6.95
CA ALA A 22 -0.20 8.67 6.48
C ALA A 22 -1.12 7.45 6.31
N ARG A 23 -2.00 7.18 7.29
CA ARG A 23 -3.00 6.11 7.19
C ARG A 23 -4.01 6.37 6.06
N ALA A 24 -4.42 7.61 5.86
CA ALA A 24 -5.34 7.97 4.78
C ALA A 24 -4.70 7.74 3.40
N LEU A 25 -3.42 8.06 3.23
CA LEU A 25 -2.64 7.76 2.03
C LEU A 25 -2.63 6.27 1.70
N VAL A 26 -2.26 5.45 2.68
CA VAL A 26 -2.18 3.99 2.53
C VAL A 26 -3.56 3.42 2.14
N ARG A 27 -4.63 3.89 2.79
CA ARG A 27 -6.00 3.46 2.47
C ARG A 27 -6.41 3.82 1.04
N LYS A 28 -6.07 5.03 0.58
CA LYS A 28 -6.35 5.48 -0.80
C LYS A 28 -5.58 4.65 -1.83
N GLY A 29 -4.29 4.38 -1.56
CA GLY A 29 -3.47 3.50 -2.39
C GLY A 29 -4.01 2.07 -2.45
N LYS A 30 -4.49 1.52 -1.33
CA LYS A 30 -5.14 0.21 -1.29
C LYS A 30 -6.45 0.17 -2.08
N LYS A 31 -7.27 1.22 -1.98
CA LYS A 31 -8.56 1.32 -2.70
C LYS A 31 -8.37 1.40 -4.22
N ASN A 32 -7.37 2.14 -4.67
CA ASN A 32 -7.03 2.25 -6.09
C ASN A 32 -5.51 2.09 -6.28
N PRO A 33 -5.01 0.86 -6.54
CA PRO A 33 -3.58 0.61 -6.65
C PRO A 33 -2.93 1.25 -7.89
N LYS A 34 -3.72 1.74 -8.86
CA LYS A 34 -3.22 2.42 -10.06
C LYS A 34 -3.03 3.93 -9.85
N ILE A 35 -3.41 4.48 -8.69
CA ILE A 35 -3.26 5.91 -8.44
C ILE A 35 -1.78 6.29 -8.32
N SER A 36 -1.39 7.38 -8.97
CA SER A 36 -0.01 7.86 -8.95
C SER A 36 0.30 8.63 -7.65
N ALA A 37 1.57 8.59 -7.23
CA ALA A 37 2.03 9.33 -6.05
C ALA A 37 1.82 10.85 -6.13
N PRO A 38 2.01 11.53 -7.29
CA PRO A 38 1.68 12.96 -7.42
C PRO A 38 0.21 13.24 -7.17
N LYS A 39 -0.69 12.43 -7.77
CA LYS A 39 -2.14 12.60 -7.58
C LYS A 39 -2.55 12.38 -6.12
N LEU A 40 -1.90 11.47 -5.42
CA LEU A 40 -2.09 11.28 -3.98
C LEU A 40 -1.58 12.48 -3.16
N ALA A 41 -0.47 13.11 -3.57
CA ALA A 41 0.04 14.31 -2.92
C ALA A 41 -0.94 15.48 -3.06
N ASP A 42 -1.51 15.68 -4.26
CA ASP A 42 -2.53 16.70 -4.51
C ASP A 42 -3.77 16.47 -3.65
N GLN A 43 -4.22 15.21 -3.57
CA GLN A 43 -5.37 14.85 -2.73
C GLN A 43 -5.16 15.10 -1.24
N ILE A 44 -3.93 14.94 -0.72
CA ILE A 44 -3.62 15.34 0.67
C ILE A 44 -3.57 16.85 0.79
N ALA A 45 -2.99 17.54 -0.20
CA ALA A 45 -2.92 18.99 -0.17
C ALA A 45 -4.32 19.60 -0.08
N THR A 46 -5.30 19.05 -0.80
CA THR A 46 -6.71 19.45 -0.70
C THR A 46 -7.35 19.06 0.62
N ALA A 47 -7.10 17.84 1.13
CA ALA A 47 -7.78 17.34 2.33
C ALA A 47 -7.23 17.91 3.66
N SER A 48 -5.92 18.10 3.75
CA SER A 48 -5.22 18.47 5.00
C SER A 48 -4.51 19.82 4.91
N GLY A 49 -4.54 20.50 3.75
CA GLY A 49 -3.81 21.75 3.51
C GLY A 49 -2.29 21.58 3.39
N LYS A 50 -1.77 20.34 3.47
CA LYS A 50 -0.33 20.05 3.55
C LYS A 50 0.22 19.67 2.19
N LYS A 51 0.93 20.60 1.54
CA LYS A 51 1.68 20.31 0.32
C LYS A 51 2.92 19.47 0.63
N VAL A 52 3.06 18.32 -0.02
CA VAL A 52 4.20 17.41 0.12
C VAL A 52 4.75 17.01 -1.23
N HIS A 53 6.06 16.75 -1.30
CA HIS A 53 6.66 16.21 -2.52
C HIS A 53 6.18 14.77 -2.76
N PRO A 54 5.94 14.33 -4.01
CA PRO A 54 5.49 12.97 -4.32
C PRO A 54 6.38 11.86 -3.73
N GLU A 55 7.68 12.11 -3.55
CA GLU A 55 8.58 11.12 -2.91
C GLU A 55 8.23 10.86 -1.44
N THR A 56 7.70 11.85 -0.73
CA THR A 56 7.22 11.66 0.66
C THR A 56 6.06 10.66 0.68
N VAL A 57 5.16 10.76 -0.30
CA VAL A 57 4.05 9.80 -0.46
C VAL A 57 4.59 8.41 -0.78
N ARG A 58 5.56 8.29 -1.69
CA ARG A 58 6.17 6.99 -2.02
C ARG A 58 6.84 6.34 -0.81
N ARG A 59 7.55 7.10 0.03
CA ARG A 59 8.16 6.59 1.28
C ARG A 59 7.11 6.03 2.23
N ILE A 60 6.00 6.75 2.44
CA ILE A 60 4.89 6.29 3.30
C ILE A 60 4.23 5.03 2.74
N LEU A 61 4.04 4.96 1.42
CA LEU A 61 3.49 3.76 0.79
C LEU A 61 4.43 2.55 0.97
N ARG A 62 5.74 2.74 0.76
CA ARG A 62 6.75 1.68 0.95
C ARG A 62 6.84 1.23 2.40
N SER A 63 6.77 2.14 3.38
CA SER A 63 6.75 1.77 4.80
C SER A 63 5.49 0.97 5.18
N GLY A 64 4.39 1.16 4.43
CA GLY A 64 3.19 0.32 4.52
C GLY A 64 3.24 -0.96 3.69
N GLY A 65 4.37 -1.30 3.05
CA GLY A 65 4.54 -2.49 2.20
C GLY A 65 4.05 -2.34 0.76
N TYR A 66 3.60 -1.15 0.36
CA TYR A 66 3.09 -0.90 -1.00
C TYR A 66 4.21 -0.45 -1.93
N ASN A 67 4.39 -1.23 -3.01
CA ASN A 67 5.43 -0.99 -4.00
C ASN A 67 4.82 -0.75 -5.39
N GLY A 68 5.49 0.07 -6.19
CA GLY A 68 5.19 0.16 -7.62
C GLY A 68 5.50 -1.16 -8.30
N ARG A 69 4.49 -1.79 -8.89
CA ARG A 69 4.58 -3.04 -9.64
C ARG A 69 3.68 -2.97 -10.87
N VAL A 70 4.10 -3.62 -11.94
CA VAL A 70 3.28 -3.79 -13.14
C VAL A 70 2.39 -5.01 -12.94
N SER A 71 1.08 -4.86 -13.19
CA SER A 71 0.14 -5.99 -13.15
C SER A 71 0.48 -6.97 -14.27
N ARG A 72 0.45 -8.27 -13.97
CA ARG A 72 0.60 -9.31 -15.01
C ARG A 72 -0.61 -9.28 -15.96
N ASN A 73 -0.33 -9.44 -17.26
CA ASN A 73 -1.37 -9.62 -18.27
C ASN A 73 -1.97 -11.02 -18.13
N LYS A 74 -3.19 -11.12 -17.61
CA LYS A 74 -3.94 -12.37 -17.52
C LYS A 74 -5.02 -12.39 -18.60
N PRO A 75 -5.26 -13.54 -19.27
CA PRO A 75 -6.37 -13.66 -20.20
C PRO A 75 -7.69 -13.48 -19.43
N PHE A 76 -8.69 -12.92 -20.11
CA PHE A 76 -10.04 -12.84 -19.56
C PHE A 76 -10.67 -14.24 -19.57
N ILE A 77 -11.14 -14.71 -18.42
CA ILE A 77 -11.81 -16.01 -18.27
C ILE A 77 -13.26 -15.74 -17.87
N SER A 78 -14.22 -16.32 -18.59
CA SER A 78 -15.64 -16.21 -18.25
C SER A 78 -15.93 -16.81 -16.87
N SER A 79 -16.98 -16.34 -16.19
CA SER A 79 -17.39 -16.87 -14.88
C SER A 79 -17.60 -18.39 -14.89
N VAL A 80 -18.23 -18.91 -15.95
CA VAL A 80 -18.45 -20.35 -16.16
C VAL A 80 -17.12 -21.12 -16.23
N ASN A 81 -16.14 -20.59 -16.98
CA ASN A 81 -14.84 -21.25 -17.10
C ASN A 81 -14.00 -21.13 -15.82
N GLN A 82 -14.17 -20.06 -15.04
CA GLN A 82 -13.53 -19.96 -13.71
C GLN A 82 -14.06 -21.06 -12.78
N GLN A 83 -15.38 -21.26 -12.74
CA GLN A 83 -15.99 -22.30 -11.91
C GLN A 83 -15.52 -23.70 -12.32
N LYS A 84 -15.62 -24.03 -13.61
CA LYS A 84 -15.16 -25.34 -14.13
C LYS A 84 -13.69 -25.63 -13.80
N ARG A 85 -12.82 -24.61 -13.87
CA ARG A 85 -11.40 -24.75 -13.51
C ARG A 85 -11.21 -25.00 -12.02
N LEU A 86 -11.98 -24.35 -11.17
CA LEU A 86 -11.94 -24.56 -9.71
C LEU A 86 -12.46 -25.95 -9.35
N ASP A 87 -13.58 -26.39 -9.95
CA ASP A 87 -14.16 -27.71 -9.71
C ASP A 87 -13.19 -28.81 -10.15
N PHE A 88 -12.61 -28.67 -11.34
CA PHE A 88 -11.59 -29.59 -11.84
C PHE A 88 -10.38 -29.66 -10.91
N ALA A 89 -9.83 -28.50 -10.53
CA ALA A 89 -8.68 -28.44 -9.63
C ALA A 89 -8.98 -29.08 -8.27
N SER A 90 -10.16 -28.85 -7.72
CA SER A 90 -10.58 -29.41 -6.43
C SER A 90 -10.81 -30.93 -6.49
N ALA A 91 -11.38 -31.44 -7.58
CA ALA A 91 -11.61 -32.87 -7.77
C ALA A 91 -10.33 -33.67 -8.06
N HIS A 92 -9.24 -32.98 -8.45
CA HIS A 92 -7.99 -33.61 -8.89
C HIS A 92 -6.78 -33.17 -8.05
N VAL A 93 -6.98 -32.64 -6.84
CA VAL A 93 -5.88 -32.21 -5.95
C VAL A 93 -4.93 -33.36 -5.63
N ASP A 94 -5.50 -34.52 -5.30
CA ASP A 94 -4.77 -35.72 -4.87
C ASP A 94 -4.65 -36.76 -5.99
N LYS A 95 -4.94 -36.37 -7.24
CA LYS A 95 -4.84 -37.30 -8.36
C LYS A 95 -3.36 -37.53 -8.70
N ASP A 96 -2.97 -38.80 -8.78
CA ASP A 96 -1.64 -39.18 -9.24
C ASP A 96 -1.38 -38.71 -10.67
N PHE A 97 -0.11 -38.52 -11.00
CA PHE A 97 0.33 -38.04 -12.33
C PHE A 97 0.34 -39.13 -13.40
N ASP A 98 -0.17 -40.33 -13.10
CA ASP A 98 -0.35 -41.39 -14.09
C ASP A 98 -1.58 -41.07 -14.96
N PHE A 99 -1.32 -40.94 -16.26
CA PHE A 99 -2.27 -40.51 -17.30
C PHE A 99 -2.98 -41.67 -17.98
#